data_AF-A0A8J2ZUV3-F1
#
_entry.id   AF-A0A8J2ZUV3-F1
#
_cell.length_a   1.000
_cell.length_b   1.000
_cell.length_c   1.000
_cell.angle_alpha   90.00
_cell.angle_beta   90.00
_cell.angle_gamma   90.00
#
_symmetry.space_group_name_H-M   'P 1'
#
loop_
_entity.id
_entity.type
_entity.pdbx_description
1 polymer ?
#
loop_
_entity_poly.entity_id
_entity_poly.type
_entity_poly.pdbx_seq_one_letter_code
_entity_poly.pdbx_strand_id
1 'polypeptide(L)' 'MARGREFEGAIKIETVKYISVKNKPVAQVAREVGVNANTLHGWMKNMAHSQR' A
#
# COMPACT_ATOMS: atom_id res chain seq x y z
N MET A 1 21.93 0.61 -10.76
CA MET A 1 20.91 -0.45 -10.69
C MET A 1 19.77 0.02 -9.77
N ALA A 2 18.74 0.68 -10.32
CA ALA A 2 17.67 1.32 -9.53
C ALA A 2 16.34 0.53 -9.58
N ARG A 3 16.39 -0.80 -9.55
CA ARG A 3 15.18 -1.64 -9.68
C ARG A 3 14.36 -1.79 -8.39
N GLY A 4 14.87 -1.32 -7.25
CA GLY A 4 14.18 -1.45 -5.95
C GLY A 4 13.04 -0.44 -5.74
N ARG A 5 13.17 0.80 -6.22
CA ARG A 5 12.20 1.87 -5.94
C ARG A 5 10.91 1.78 -6.75
N GLU A 6 11.00 1.30 -7.98
CA GLU A 6 9.84 1.14 -8.86
C GLU A 6 9.00 -0.07 -8.44
N PHE A 7 9.65 -1.14 -7.99
CA PHE A 7 8.99 -2.32 -7.45
C PHE A 7 8.27 -2.01 -6.14
N GLU A 8 8.92 -1.24 -5.26
CA GLU A 8 8.28 -0.70 -4.05
C GLU A 8 7.03 0.13 -4.36
N GLY A 9 7.07 0.97 -5.41
CA GLY A 9 5.92 1.80 -5.82
C GLY A 9 4.75 0.97 -6.34
N ALA A 10 5.02 -0.01 -7.20
CA ALA A 10 4.00 -0.90 -7.75
C ALA A 10 3.32 -1.73 -6.66
N ILE A 11 4.10 -2.29 -5.72
CA ILE A 11 3.57 -3.05 -4.58
C ILE A 11 2.70 -2.16 -3.69
N LYS A 12 3.11 -0.91 -3.45
CA LYS A 12 2.31 0.07 -2.67
C LYS A 12 0.96 0.35 -3.32
N ILE A 13 0.94 0.62 -4.62
CA ILE A 13 -0.29 0.92 -5.37
C ILE A 13 -1.21 -0.30 -5.38
N GLU A 14 -0.67 -1.48 -5.69
CA GLU A 14 -1.44 -2.72 -5.75
C GLU A 14 -2.05 -3.06 -4.39
N THR A 15 -1.28 -2.94 -3.31
CA THR A 15 -1.75 -3.23 -1.95
C THR A 15 -2.87 -2.28 -1.52
N VAL A 16 -2.72 -0.97 -1.79
CA VAL A 16 -3.77 0.03 -1.47
C VAL A 16 -5.02 -0.21 -2.31
N LYS A 17 -4.89 -0.51 -3.60
CA LYS A 17 -6.02 -0.93 -4.45
C LYS A 17 -6.70 -2.18 -3.92
N TYR A 18 -5.93 -3.18 -3.48
CA TYR A 18 -6.46 -4.44 -2.99
C TYR A 18 -7.31 -4.25 -1.72
N ILE A 19 -6.84 -3.40 -0.79
CA ILE A 19 -7.60 -3.01 0.42
C ILE A 19 -8.90 -2.30 0.03
N SER A 20 -8.80 -1.31 -0.87
CA SER A 20 -9.94 -0.47 -1.26
C SER A 20 -11.00 -1.26 -2.06
N VAL A 21 -10.58 -2.08 -3.01
CA VAL A 21 -11.49 -2.88 -3.86
C VAL A 21 -12.10 -4.05 -3.12
N LYS A 22 -11.31 -4.76 -2.29
CA LYS A 22 -11.82 -5.92 -1.54
C LYS A 22 -12.44 -5.56 -0.19
N ASN A 23 -12.44 -4.28 0.19
CA ASN A 23 -12.84 -3.80 1.51
C ASN A 23 -12.19 -4.60 2.67
N LYS A 24 -10.95 -5.05 2.43
CA LYS A 24 -10.23 -5.91 3.37
C LYS A 24 -9.68 -5.07 4.53
N PRO A 25 -9.62 -5.61 5.76
CA PRO A 25 -9.01 -4.90 6.88
C PRO A 25 -7.53 -4.62 6.61
N VAL A 26 -7.10 -3.38 6.84
CA VAL A 26 -5.71 -2.93 6.69
C VAL A 26 -4.76 -3.81 7.49
N ALA A 27 -5.15 -4.19 8.71
CA ALA A 27 -4.36 -5.05 9.58
C ALA A 27 -4.17 -6.47 9.01
N GLN A 28 -5.14 -6.99 8.26
CA GLN A 28 -5.01 -8.29 7.61
C GLN A 28 -4.05 -8.20 6.42
N VAL A 29 -4.22 -7.19 5.56
CA VAL A 29 -3.35 -6.99 4.39
C VAL A 29 -1.92 -6.67 4.82
N ALA A 30 -1.74 -5.92 5.92
CA ALA A 30 -0.44 -5.70 6.56
C ALA A 30 0.28 -7.02 6.88
N ARG A 31 -0.43 -7.98 7.45
CA ARG A 31 0.11 -9.31 7.78
C ARG A 31 0.39 -10.15 6.53
N GLU A 32 -0.47 -10.08 5.52
CA GLU A 32 -0.31 -10.80 4.24
C GLU A 32 0.92 -10.29 3.46
N VAL A 33 1.15 -8.97 3.45
CA VAL A 33 2.25 -8.33 2.72
C VAL A 33 3.52 -8.20 3.56
N GLY A 34 3.45 -8.47 4.87
CA GLY A 34 4.59 -8.38 5.79
C GLY A 34 5.00 -6.94 6.13
N VAL A 35 4.08 -5.98 5.97
CA VAL A 35 4.31 -4.55 6.24
C VAL A 35 3.51 -4.10 7.44
N ASN A 36 3.97 -3.08 8.16
CA ASN A 36 3.25 -2.57 9.32
C ASN A 36 1.94 -1.89 8.88
N ALA A 37 0.86 -2.11 9.62
CA ALA A 37 -0.42 -1.44 9.39
C ALA A 37 -0.27 0.10 9.39
N ASN A 38 0.61 0.66 10.24
CA ASN A 38 0.91 2.09 10.27
C ASN A 38 1.52 2.58 8.94
N THR A 39 2.37 1.75 8.33
CA THR A 39 2.97 2.02 7.02
C THR A 39 1.90 2.03 5.93
N LEU A 40 0.98 1.07 5.97
CA LEU A 40 -0.16 1.00 5.05
C LEU A 40 -1.13 2.18 5.19
N HIS A 41 -1.41 2.62 6.41
CA HIS A 41 -2.16 3.84 6.68
C HIS A 41 -1.46 5.08 6.07
N GLY A 42 -0.14 5.17 6.21
CA GLY A 42 0.66 6.22 5.57
C GLY A 42 0.57 6.17 4.04
N TRP A 43 0.60 4.98 3.44
CA TRP A 43 0.47 4.80 2.00
C TRP A 43 -0.92 5.21 1.50
N MET A 44 -1.99 4.79 2.17
CA MET A 44 -3.35 5.23 1.84
C MET A 44 -3.49 6.75 1.92
N LYS A 45 -2.93 7.38 2.95
CA LYS A 45 -2.95 8.84 3.11
C LYS A 45 -2.20 9.57 1.99
N ASN A 46 -1.02 9.07 1.62
CA ASN A 46 -0.21 9.66 0.56
C ASN A 46 -0.81 9.43 -0.84
N MET A 47 -1.40 8.27 -1.10
CA MET A 47 -2.12 7.97 -2.36
C MET A 47 -3.36 8.85 -2.54
N ALA A 48 -4.10 9.10 -1.46
CA ALA A 48 -5.25 10.02 -1.49
C ALA A 48 -4.82 11.46 -1.75
N HIS A 49 -3.65 11.87 -1.25
CA HIS A 49 -3.12 13.21 -1.47
C HIS A 49 -2.46 13.39 -2.85
N SER A 50 -1.89 12.32 -3.43
CA SER A 50 -1.25 12.34 -4.75
C SER A 50 -2.24 12.35 -5.94
N GLN A 51 -3.54 12.33 -5.68
CA GLN A 51 -4.61 12.43 -6.69
C GLN A 51 -5.20 13.85 -6.81
N ARG A 52 -4.62 14.85 -6.14
CA ARG A 52 -5.08 16.25 -6.19
C ARG A 52 -4.18 17.14 -7.03
#